data_AF-A0A7K3IZZ4-F1
#
_entry.id   AF-A0A7K3IZZ4-F1
#
_cell.length_a   1.000
_cell.length_b   1.000
_cell.length_c   1.000
_cell.angle_alpha   90.00
_cell.angle_beta   90.00
_cell.angle_gamma   90.00
#
_symmetry.space_group_name_H-M   'P 1'
#
loop_
_entity.id
_entity.type
_entity.pdbx_description
1 polymer ?
#
loop_
_entity_poly.entity_id
_entity_poly.type
_entity_poly.pdbx_seq_one_letter_code
_entity_poly.pdbx_strand_id
1 'polypeptide(L)'
;TEISEGIFIEYSGSAYAMIKLAKYIMFFVLPAFLVALLMGGFRLEGINILWAVLKIIGTVLLLTLIRNTNPRIKIKQAVSFFMIWMNLLAVIAIVLIVFGY
;
A
#
# COMPACT_ATOMS: atom_id res chain seq x y z
N THR A 1 15.64 13.96 13.46
CA THR A 1 14.71 13.55 14.52
C THR A 1 13.36 14.12 14.18
N GLU A 2 12.44 13.27 13.72
CA GLU A 2 11.05 13.68 13.46
C GLU A 2 10.28 13.75 14.79
N ILE A 3 9.07 14.29 14.73
CA ILE A 3 8.14 14.31 15.86
C ILE A 3 8.03 12.87 16.38
N SER A 4 8.09 12.69 17.70
CA SER A 4 7.93 11.36 18.34
C SER A 4 6.64 10.71 17.86
N GLU A 5 6.49 9.39 18.04
CA GLU A 5 5.46 8.47 17.48
C GLU A 5 3.98 8.87 17.72
N GLY A 6 3.71 10.09 18.15
CA GLY A 6 2.41 10.71 18.32
C GLY A 6 1.70 10.05 19.47
N ILE A 7 0.42 9.76 19.25
CA ILE A 7 -0.46 9.10 20.21
C ILE A 7 0.07 7.71 20.62
N PHE A 8 0.91 7.06 19.81
CA PHE A 8 1.43 5.72 20.11
C PHE A 8 2.40 5.67 21.29
N ILE A 9 3.00 6.81 21.67
CA ILE A 9 3.97 6.86 22.78
C ILE A 9 3.30 6.68 24.15
N GLU A 10 2.00 6.92 24.23
CA GLU A 10 1.22 6.85 25.47
C GLU A 10 0.80 5.41 25.81
N TYR A 11 0.88 4.50 24.84
CA TYR A 11 0.48 3.11 25.01
C TYR A 11 1.66 2.22 25.37
N SER A 12 1.41 1.23 26.22
CA SER A 12 2.37 0.20 26.59
C SER A 12 1.73 -1.20 26.59
N GLY A 13 2.56 -2.24 26.71
CA GLY A 13 2.12 -3.62 26.88
C GLY A 13 1.19 -4.14 25.77
N SER A 14 0.06 -4.70 26.16
CA SER A 14 -0.92 -5.33 25.26
C SER A 14 -1.60 -4.35 24.30
N ALA A 15 -1.92 -3.15 24.75
CA ALA A 15 -2.55 -2.13 23.90
C ALA A 15 -1.63 -1.71 22.74
N TYR A 16 -0.34 -1.51 23.02
CA TYR A 16 0.65 -1.24 21.98
C TYR A 16 0.82 -2.42 21.01
N ALA A 17 0.79 -3.66 21.51
CA ALA A 17 0.86 -4.86 20.68
C ALA A 17 -0.31 -4.94 19.68
N MET A 18 -1.52 -4.60 20.10
CA MET A 18 -2.71 -4.56 19.21
C MET A 18 -2.55 -3.51 18.10
N ILE A 19 -2.04 -2.32 18.42
CA ILE A 19 -1.76 -1.28 17.43
C ILE A 19 -0.72 -1.76 16.42
N LYS A 20 0.34 -2.43 16.90
CA LYS A 20 1.40 -2.95 16.03
C LYS A 20 0.88 -4.08 15.13
N LEU A 21 0.06 -4.98 15.67
CA LEU A 21 -0.63 -6.02 14.91
C LEU A 21 -1.50 -5.41 13.80
N ALA A 22 -2.29 -4.39 14.11
CA ALA A 22 -3.10 -3.70 13.11
C ALA A 22 -2.25 -3.09 11.98
N LYS A 23 -1.09 -2.50 12.30
CA LYS A 23 -0.14 -1.99 11.29
C LYS A 23 0.41 -3.11 10.40
N TYR A 24 0.69 -4.30 10.95
CA TYR A 24 1.13 -5.45 10.15
C TYR A 24 0.02 -6.01 9.26
N ILE A 25 -1.21 -6.09 9.78
CA ILE A 25 -2.38 -6.48 8.98
C ILE A 25 -2.55 -5.49 7.82
N MET A 26 -2.47 -4.19 8.09
CA MET A 26 -2.58 -3.16 7.05
C MET A 26 -1.46 -3.26 6.00
N PHE A 27 -0.24 -3.60 6.41
CA PHE A 27 0.88 -3.82 5.49
C PHE A 27 0.66 -5.03 4.59
N PHE A 28 -0.03 -6.08 5.06
CA PHE A 28 -0.37 -7.25 4.25
C PHE A 28 -1.60 -7.01 3.36
N VAL A 29 -2.61 -6.30 3.87
CA VAL A 29 -3.85 -6.03 3.14
C VAL A 29 -3.60 -5.20 1.89
N LEU A 30 -2.70 -4.21 1.94
CA LEU A 30 -2.38 -3.35 0.80
C LEU A 30 -1.89 -4.14 -0.45
N PRO A 31 -0.85 -4.98 -0.38
CA PRO A 31 -0.42 -5.80 -1.52
C PRO A 31 -1.49 -6.81 -1.95
N ALA A 32 -2.22 -7.41 -1.02
CA ALA A 32 -3.31 -8.32 -1.36
C ALA A 32 -4.41 -7.61 -2.17
N PHE A 33 -4.76 -6.38 -1.80
CA PHE A 33 -5.75 -5.57 -2.49
C PHE A 33 -5.27 -5.13 -3.88
N LEU A 34 -3.99 -4.76 -4.03
CA LEU A 34 -3.41 -4.46 -5.34
C LEU A 34 -3.46 -5.66 -6.28
N VAL A 35 -3.13 -6.86 -5.79
CA VAL A 35 -3.20 -8.08 -6.60
C VAL A 35 -4.66 -8.38 -6.97
N ALA A 36 -5.58 -8.24 -6.02
CA ALA A 36 -7.00 -8.51 -6.22
C ALA A 36 -7.62 -7.63 -7.31
N LEU A 37 -7.36 -6.32 -7.27
CA LEU A 37 -7.99 -5.35 -8.17
C LEU A 37 -7.23 -5.16 -9.49
N LEU A 38 -5.91 -5.07 -9.44
CA LEU A 38 -5.10 -4.64 -10.58
C LEU A 38 -4.40 -5.78 -11.31
N MET A 39 -4.17 -6.93 -10.64
CA MET A 39 -3.40 -8.06 -11.21
C MET A 39 -4.27 -9.29 -11.53
N GLY A 40 -5.55 -9.07 -11.80
CA GLY A 40 -6.47 -10.11 -12.26
C GLY A 40 -6.90 -11.12 -11.19
N GLY A 41 -6.87 -10.72 -9.90
CA GLY A 41 -7.43 -11.52 -8.81
C GLY A 41 -6.62 -12.75 -8.40
N PHE A 42 -7.26 -13.58 -7.57
CA PHE A 42 -6.71 -14.85 -7.07
C PHE A 42 -7.43 -16.02 -7.73
N ARG A 43 -6.70 -16.81 -8.53
CA ARG A 43 -7.20 -18.06 -9.10
C ARG A 43 -6.63 -19.21 -8.29
N LEU A 44 -7.48 -19.89 -7.52
CA LEU A 44 -7.07 -20.93 -6.55
C LEU A 44 -7.27 -22.35 -7.09
N GLU A 45 -7.04 -22.55 -8.38
CA GLU A 45 -7.23 -23.84 -9.05
C GLU A 45 -5.90 -24.39 -9.56
N GLY A 46 -5.53 -25.58 -9.10
CA GLY A 46 -4.32 -26.28 -9.53
C GLY A 46 -3.05 -25.43 -9.39
N ILE A 47 -2.27 -25.30 -10.47
CA ILE A 47 -1.00 -24.56 -10.47
C ILE A 47 -1.17 -23.05 -10.27
N ASN A 48 -2.39 -22.52 -10.44
CA ASN A 48 -2.66 -21.10 -10.28
C ASN A 48 -2.56 -20.65 -8.81
N ILE A 49 -2.67 -21.58 -7.85
CA ILE A 49 -2.42 -21.30 -6.43
C ILE A 49 -0.98 -20.82 -6.23
N LEU A 50 -0.02 -21.47 -6.88
CA LEU A 50 1.39 -21.08 -6.81
C LEU A 50 1.58 -19.66 -7.36
N TRP A 51 0.95 -19.35 -8.49
CA TRP A 51 0.98 -18.02 -9.08
C TRP A 51 0.32 -16.96 -8.20
N ALA A 52 -0.80 -17.27 -7.54
CA ALA A 52 -1.46 -16.37 -6.61
C ALA A 52 -0.54 -16.01 -5.41
N VAL A 53 0.13 -17.02 -4.83
CA VAL A 53 1.09 -16.81 -3.74
C VAL A 53 2.29 -15.99 -4.22
N LEU A 54 2.83 -16.32 -5.40
CA LEU A 54 3.98 -15.62 -5.96
C LEU A 54 3.68 -14.14 -6.25
N LYS A 55 2.47 -13.82 -6.74
CA LYS A 55 2.01 -12.44 -6.92
C LYS A 55 2.05 -11.67 -5.59
N ILE A 56 1.47 -12.21 -4.53
CA ILE A 56 1.45 -11.55 -3.22
C ILE A 56 2.87 -11.33 -2.70
N ILE A 57 3.71 -12.37 -2.71
CA ILE A 57 5.10 -12.28 -2.25
C ILE A 57 5.88 -11.25 -3.06
N GLY A 58 5.73 -11.26 -4.38
CA GLY A 58 6.36 -10.30 -5.28
C GLY A 58 5.95 -8.85 -4.97
N THR A 59 4.66 -8.60 -4.77
CA THR A 59 4.16 -7.25 -4.43
C THR A 59 4.63 -6.81 -3.04
N VAL A 60 4.61 -7.70 -2.04
CA VAL A 60 5.13 -7.40 -0.69
C VAL A 60 6.63 -7.05 -0.75
N LEU A 61 7.41 -7.83 -1.50
CA LEU A 61 8.84 -7.58 -1.67
C LEU A 61 9.09 -6.23 -2.33
N LEU A 62 8.36 -5.92 -3.41
CA LEU A 62 8.46 -4.64 -4.10
C LEU A 62 8.13 -3.46 -3.18
N LEU A 63 7.03 -3.55 -2.41
CA LEU A 63 6.67 -2.50 -1.44
C LEU A 63 7.73 -2.35 -0.35
N THR A 64 8.32 -3.45 0.10
CA THR A 64 9.40 -3.44 1.09
C THR A 64 10.65 -2.77 0.54
N LEU A 65 11.03 -3.06 -0.70
CA LEU A 65 12.16 -2.41 -1.38
C LEU A 65 11.93 -0.91 -1.52
N ILE A 66 10.75 -0.49 -2.01
CA ILE A 66 10.39 0.94 -2.11
C ILE A 66 10.52 1.62 -0.75
N ARG A 67 10.00 0.99 0.31
CA ARG A 67 10.07 1.53 1.66
C ARG A 67 11.51 1.67 2.18
N ASN A 68 12.38 0.72 1.83
CA ASN A 68 13.76 0.68 2.30
C ASN A 68 14.69 1.61 1.50
N THR A 69 14.44 1.79 0.20
CA THR A 69 15.30 2.59 -0.69
C THR A 69 14.97 4.08 -0.65
N ASN A 70 13.71 4.46 -0.39
CA ASN A 70 13.30 5.86 -0.48
C ASN A 70 13.52 6.64 0.83
N PRO A 71 14.04 7.87 0.76
CA PRO A 71 14.14 8.75 1.92
C PRO A 71 12.74 9.20 2.38
N ARG A 72 12.63 9.55 3.66
CA ARG A 72 11.36 10.03 4.24
C ARG A 72 10.94 11.35 3.60
N ILE A 73 9.65 11.48 3.32
CA ILE A 73 9.04 12.66 2.68
C ILE A 73 8.30 13.49 3.74
N LYS A 74 8.41 14.82 3.66
CA LYS A 74 7.65 15.71 4.55
C LYS A 74 6.16 15.64 4.22
N ILE A 75 5.31 15.65 5.26
CA ILE A 75 3.84 15.55 5.11
C ILE A 75 3.30 16.59 4.13
N LYS A 76 3.77 17.86 4.19
CA LYS A 76 3.32 18.91 3.25
C LYS A 76 3.58 18.57 1.78
N GLN A 77 4.73 17.93 1.49
CA GLN A 77 5.07 17.53 0.13
C GLN A 77 4.23 16.34 -0.31
N ALA A 78 4.03 15.35 0.57
CA ALA A 78 3.16 14.20 0.30
C ALA A 78 1.73 14.65 0.00
N VAL A 79 1.14 15.50 0.85
CA VAL A 79 -0.24 16.01 0.64
C VAL A 79 -0.37 16.75 -0.69
N SER A 80 0.58 17.66 -1.00
CA SER A 80 0.57 18.39 -2.27
C SER A 80 0.69 17.45 -3.48
N PHE A 81 1.56 16.43 -3.40
CA PHE A 81 1.74 15.45 -4.46
C PHE A 81 0.48 14.63 -4.75
N PHE A 82 -0.13 14.07 -3.71
CA PHE A 82 -1.34 13.26 -3.86
C PHE A 82 -2.54 14.10 -4.31
N MET A 83 -2.68 15.33 -3.81
CA MET A 83 -3.84 16.18 -4.09
C MET A 83 -3.81 16.79 -5.50
N ILE A 84 -2.63 17.16 -6.01
CA ILE A 84 -2.50 17.82 -7.31
C ILE A 84 -2.12 16.80 -8.38
N TRP A 85 -0.93 16.22 -8.28
CA TRP A 85 -0.35 15.42 -9.36
C TRP A 85 -1.05 14.08 -9.54
N MET A 86 -1.30 13.36 -8.45
CA MET A 86 -1.91 12.03 -8.54
C MET A 86 -3.40 12.11 -8.88
N ASN A 87 -4.11 13.12 -8.35
CA ASN A 87 -5.51 13.35 -8.71
C ASN A 87 -5.66 13.75 -10.19
N LEU A 88 -4.76 14.60 -10.70
CA LEU A 88 -4.76 14.95 -12.13
C LEU A 88 -4.61 13.71 -13.02
N LEU A 89 -3.68 12.81 -12.68
CA LEU A 89 -3.51 11.54 -13.40
C LEU A 89 -4.77 10.67 -13.35
N ALA A 90 -5.44 10.59 -12.19
CA ALA A 90 -6.69 9.85 -12.05
C ALA A 90 -7.81 10.43 -12.92
N VAL A 91 -7.96 11.76 -12.95
CA VAL A 91 -8.95 12.44 -13.80
C VAL A 91 -8.65 12.19 -15.27
N ILE A 92 -7.38 12.26 -15.70
CA ILE A 92 -6.99 11.95 -17.08
C ILE A 92 -7.35 10.51 -17.43
N ALA A 93 -7.04 9.55 -16.55
CA ALA A 93 -7.37 8.14 -16.78
C ALA A 93 -8.89 7.94 -16.93
N ILE A 94 -9.70 8.58 -16.08
CA ILE A 94 -11.18 8.52 -16.18
C ILE A 94 -11.65 9.10 -17.51
N VAL A 95 -11.12 10.26 -17.91
CA VAL A 95 -11.48 10.90 -19.16
C VAL A 95 -11.14 10.02 -20.37
N LEU A 96 -9.95 9.40 -20.39
CA LEU A 96 -9.54 8.48 -21.45
C LEU A 96 -10.49 7.27 -21.54
N ILE A 97 -10.85 6.68 -20.41
CA ILE A 97 -11.80 5.58 -20.33
C ILE A 97 -13.17 5.99 -20.90
N VAL A 98 -13.66 7.20 -20.59
CA VAL A 98 -14.95 7.69 -21.13
C VAL A 98 -14.89 7.87 -22.64
N PHE A 99 -13.74 8.28 -23.19
CA PHE A 99 -13.53 8.37 -24.64
C PHE A 99 -13.25 7.01 -25.31
N GLY A 100 -13.24 5.92 -24.54
CA GLY A 100 -13.09 4.56 -25.06
C GLY A 100 -11.66 4.14 -25.40
N TYR A 101 -10.67 4.85 -24.85
CA TYR A 101 -9.25 4.47 -24.90
C TYR A 101 -8.80 3.75 -23.64
#